data_AF-A0A1D7YSU4-F1
#
_entry.id   AF-A0A1D7YSU4-F1
#
_cell.length_a   1.000
_cell.length_b   1.000
_cell.length_c   1.000
_cell.angle_alpha   90.00
_cell.angle_beta   90.00
_cell.angle_gamma   90.00
#
_symmetry.space_group_name_H-M   'P 1'
#
loop_
_entity.id
_entity.type
_entity.pdbx_description
1 polymer ?
#
loop_
_entity_poly.entity_id
_entity_poly.type
_entity_poly.pdbx_seq_one_letter_code
_entity_poly.pdbx_strand_id
1 'polypeptide(L)'
;MRFVKKRCKELECLDAKMRRSKVCYRGKSSIQWRKGNRTSVVEMNQNSFIDKVYSLFTSHFSLKKAAFTLAEVLITLGIIGVVAAMTMPSLIQNYQEKATVTKLKKCYSLVSQAYVSILNDEGGSDTLQAGDDLEMMEKFGKYLKYQKTCGRNKGCFPNVTYKSVTGNGYSKWEDDTTDRSRAILTDGTLIMFNKSAMWRGNEGNYLYAQIYVDINGFKGPNQLGRDFFYFYINPEKIVPAGAKALEEKNEDQKFTKNCIQQNGYACAAWVIYNENMDYLHCKDLSWDGKHSCKEKSSK
;
A
#
# COMPACT_ATOMS: atom_id res chain seq x y z
N MET A 1 18.74 12.34 -65.86
CA MET A 1 18.18 13.00 -64.65
C MET A 1 16.81 12.39 -64.31
N ARG A 2 16.30 12.65 -63.10
CA ARG A 2 14.98 12.22 -62.56
C ARG A 2 14.80 10.71 -62.26
N PHE A 3 14.97 10.37 -60.98
CA PHE A 3 14.40 9.17 -60.37
C PHE A 3 12.86 9.29 -60.25
N VAL A 4 12.13 8.17 -60.27
CA VAL A 4 10.71 8.13 -59.88
C VAL A 4 10.46 7.04 -58.83
N LYS A 5 9.93 7.47 -57.69
CA LYS A 5 9.55 6.68 -56.51
C LYS A 5 8.81 5.36 -56.83
N LYS A 6 9.21 4.27 -56.16
CA LYS A 6 8.22 3.40 -55.48
C LYS A 6 8.26 3.68 -53.98
N ARG A 7 7.09 3.72 -53.36
CA ARG A 7 6.88 4.17 -51.97
C ARG A 7 7.17 3.03 -51.00
N CYS A 8 8.09 3.24 -50.07
CA CYS A 8 7.96 2.63 -48.74
C CYS A 8 7.11 3.60 -47.90
N LYS A 9 6.18 3.09 -47.07
CA LYS A 9 5.45 3.90 -46.09
C LYS A 9 6.16 3.82 -44.75
N GLU A 10 6.09 4.90 -43.98
CA GLU A 10 6.63 4.98 -42.63
C GLU A 10 5.95 3.97 -41.68
N LEU A 11 6.72 3.53 -40.68
CA LEU A 11 6.22 3.12 -39.37
C LEU A 11 6.80 4.09 -38.36
N GLU A 12 5.93 4.91 -37.77
CA GLU A 12 6.34 5.98 -36.85
C GLU A 12 6.90 5.40 -35.56
N CYS A 13 8.03 5.94 -35.11
CA CYS A 13 8.56 5.72 -33.77
C CYS A 13 8.36 7.01 -32.95
N LEU A 14 7.33 7.04 -32.09
CA LEU A 14 7.24 8.09 -31.07
C LEU A 14 8.37 7.92 -30.05
N ASP A 15 9.01 9.04 -29.68
CA ASP A 15 10.17 9.07 -28.79
C ASP A 15 9.80 9.58 -27.39
N ALA A 16 10.22 8.84 -26.37
CA ALA A 16 10.08 9.24 -24.97
C ALA A 16 11.20 8.57 -24.14
N LYS A 17 12.07 9.40 -23.56
CA LYS A 17 13.27 8.99 -22.81
C LYS A 17 12.91 8.20 -21.54
N MET A 18 13.45 7.00 -21.38
CA MET A 18 14.41 6.67 -20.30
C MET A 18 15.14 5.32 -20.56
N ARG A 19 16.03 4.91 -19.65
CA ARG A 19 17.16 4.01 -19.92
C ARG A 19 16.80 2.50 -20.07
N ARG A 20 17.42 1.89 -21.10
CA ARG A 20 17.73 0.45 -21.34
C ARG A 20 16.61 -0.45 -21.93
N SER A 21 17.08 -1.35 -22.81
CA SER A 21 16.38 -2.49 -23.47
C SER A 21 15.12 -2.20 -24.31
N LYS A 22 15.29 -2.16 -25.65
CA LYS A 22 14.22 -2.50 -26.61
C LYS A 22 14.32 -3.99 -26.96
N VAL A 23 13.19 -4.70 -26.94
CA VAL A 23 13.08 -6.10 -27.42
C VAL A 23 12.36 -6.09 -28.76
N CYS A 24 12.88 -6.82 -29.75
CA CYS A 24 12.28 -6.93 -31.09
C CYS A 24 11.99 -8.39 -31.41
N TYR A 25 10.74 -8.71 -31.77
CA TYR A 25 10.33 -10.04 -32.22
C TYR A 25 10.31 -10.12 -33.76
N ARG A 26 10.77 -11.24 -34.32
CA ARG A 26 10.81 -11.47 -35.78
C ARG A 26 9.60 -12.31 -36.21
N GLY A 27 8.76 -11.75 -37.08
CA GLY A 27 7.60 -12.44 -37.64
C GLY A 27 7.99 -13.66 -38.49
N LYS A 28 7.15 -14.70 -38.48
CA LYS A 28 7.32 -15.91 -39.30
C LYS A 28 6.96 -15.62 -40.77
N SER A 29 7.82 -16.03 -41.71
CA SER A 29 7.52 -16.07 -43.14
C SER A 29 6.89 -17.41 -43.54
N SER A 30 5.91 -17.38 -44.46
CA SER A 30 5.23 -18.56 -44.98
C SER A 30 6.07 -19.34 -46.02
N ILE A 31 5.76 -20.63 -46.16
CA ILE A 31 6.34 -21.51 -47.19
C ILE A 31 5.35 -21.65 -48.35
N GLN A 32 5.82 -21.49 -49.58
CA GLN A 32 5.08 -21.83 -50.80
C GLN A 32 5.75 -23.03 -51.49
N TRP A 33 4.96 -24.05 -51.81
CA TRP A 33 5.42 -25.22 -52.57
C TRP A 33 5.39 -24.95 -54.07
N ARG A 34 6.39 -25.45 -54.80
CA ARG A 34 6.35 -25.67 -56.25
C ARG A 34 6.55 -27.15 -56.57
N LYS A 35 6.00 -27.59 -57.70
CA LYS A 35 5.85 -29.01 -58.09
C LYS A 35 6.47 -29.22 -59.48
N GLY A 36 7.31 -30.24 -59.63
CA GLY A 36 8.06 -30.55 -60.86
C GLY A 36 9.37 -31.27 -60.50
N ASN A 37 9.60 -32.59 -60.64
CA ASN A 37 9.14 -33.66 -61.55
C ASN A 37 10.10 -33.95 -62.72
N ARG A 38 11.05 -34.88 -62.52
CA ARG A 38 11.41 -35.99 -63.45
C ARG A 38 12.51 -36.92 -62.91
N THR A 39 12.35 -38.22 -63.22
CA THR A 39 13.33 -39.31 -63.55
C THR A 39 14.84 -39.07 -63.40
N SER A 40 15.71 -40.05 -63.10
CA SER A 40 15.70 -41.54 -63.25
C SER A 40 16.51 -42.20 -62.12
N VAL A 41 16.28 -43.44 -61.62
CA VAL A 41 16.63 -44.78 -62.19
C VAL A 41 18.08 -44.85 -62.68
N VAL A 42 18.95 -45.82 -62.31
CA VAL A 42 18.83 -47.08 -61.49
C VAL A 42 19.43 -46.88 -60.05
N GLU A 43 20.06 -47.76 -59.23
CA GLU A 43 20.53 -49.17 -59.28
C GLU A 43 20.66 -49.81 -57.85
N MET A 44 20.97 -51.11 -57.71
CA MET A 44 21.36 -51.79 -56.43
C MET A 44 22.72 -52.54 -56.48
N ASN A 45 23.26 -52.90 -55.30
CA ASN A 45 24.39 -53.79 -55.01
C ASN A 45 25.83 -53.36 -55.39
N GLN A 46 26.71 -53.25 -54.38
CA GLN A 46 27.66 -54.32 -54.03
C GLN A 46 28.38 -54.04 -52.69
N ASN A 47 28.80 -55.11 -51.99
CA ASN A 47 29.61 -55.03 -50.76
C ASN A 47 31.10 -55.23 -51.08
N SER A 48 31.99 -54.47 -50.44
CA SER A 48 33.34 -54.94 -50.07
C SER A 48 33.99 -54.02 -49.01
N PHE A 49 34.97 -54.58 -48.30
CA PHE A 49 35.73 -53.93 -47.23
C PHE A 49 36.79 -52.95 -47.77
N ILE A 50 37.26 -52.01 -46.94
CA ILE A 50 38.60 -52.03 -46.31
C ILE A 50 38.74 -50.88 -45.28
N ASP A 51 39.70 -51.03 -44.36
CA ASP A 51 39.84 -50.26 -43.12
C ASP A 51 40.47 -48.85 -43.28
N LYS A 52 40.26 -48.00 -42.26
CA LYS A 52 40.88 -46.69 -41.93
C LYS A 52 41.69 -45.90 -42.98
N VAL A 53 41.24 -44.66 -43.20
CA VAL A 53 42.13 -43.50 -43.42
C VAL A 53 41.90 -42.47 -42.30
N TYR A 54 42.95 -42.05 -41.61
CA TYR A 54 42.89 -40.96 -40.63
C TYR A 54 42.77 -39.60 -41.34
N SER A 55 41.67 -38.88 -41.11
CA SER A 55 41.54 -37.49 -41.57
C SER A 55 41.94 -36.50 -40.47
N LEU A 56 43.19 -36.03 -40.51
CA LEU A 56 43.60 -34.82 -39.78
C LEU A 56 43.13 -33.58 -40.56
N PHE A 57 41.85 -33.24 -40.46
CA PHE A 57 41.35 -31.94 -40.90
C PHE A 57 40.76 -31.12 -39.75
N THR A 58 41.68 -30.38 -39.13
CA THR A 58 41.49 -29.03 -38.58
C THR A 58 40.15 -28.69 -37.92
N SER A 59 40.20 -28.67 -36.58
CA SER A 59 39.47 -27.71 -35.75
C SER A 59 37.98 -27.51 -36.07
N HIS A 60 37.14 -28.33 -35.42
CA HIS A 60 35.99 -27.72 -34.75
C HIS A 60 36.51 -26.66 -33.77
N PHE A 61 36.53 -25.39 -34.19
CA PHE A 61 36.67 -24.26 -33.29
C PHE A 61 35.38 -24.17 -32.47
N SER A 62 35.26 -25.10 -31.52
CA SER A 62 34.14 -25.16 -30.58
C SER A 62 34.16 -23.85 -29.81
N LEU A 63 33.28 -22.93 -30.20
CA LEU A 63 32.97 -21.75 -29.44
C LEU A 63 32.51 -22.25 -28.08
N LYS A 64 33.44 -22.21 -27.10
CA LYS A 64 33.22 -22.59 -25.70
C LYS A 64 32.19 -21.64 -25.12
N LYS A 65 30.91 -21.90 -25.41
CA LYS A 65 29.78 -21.30 -24.70
C LYS A 65 29.99 -21.68 -23.24
N ALA A 66 30.24 -20.69 -22.40
CA ALA A 66 30.33 -20.87 -20.97
C ALA A 66 28.98 -21.40 -20.48
N ALA A 67 28.89 -22.71 -20.33
CA ALA A 67 27.74 -23.40 -19.77
C ALA A 67 27.97 -23.47 -18.27
N PHE A 68 27.13 -22.77 -17.51
CA PHE A 68 27.17 -22.80 -16.06
C PHE A 68 27.09 -24.23 -15.55
N THR A 69 27.96 -24.59 -14.62
CA THR A 69 27.93 -25.94 -14.03
C THR A 69 26.72 -26.08 -13.11
N LEU A 70 26.20 -27.31 -12.92
CA LEU A 70 25.08 -27.52 -12.00
C LEU A 70 25.42 -27.04 -10.57
N ALA A 71 26.65 -27.25 -10.12
CA ALA A 71 27.12 -26.78 -8.82
C ALA A 71 27.14 -25.24 -8.72
N GLU A 72 27.60 -24.54 -9.76
CA GLU A 72 27.62 -23.08 -9.85
C GLU A 72 26.19 -22.48 -9.82
N VAL A 73 25.24 -23.10 -10.53
CA VAL A 73 23.82 -22.71 -10.49
C VAL A 73 23.22 -22.97 -9.09
N LEU A 74 23.52 -24.11 -8.46
CA LEU A 74 23.03 -24.42 -7.11
C LEU A 74 23.62 -23.47 -6.04
N ILE A 75 24.91 -23.14 -6.10
CA ILE A 75 25.57 -22.20 -5.19
C ILE A 75 25.00 -20.79 -5.36
N THR A 76 24.84 -20.31 -6.60
CA THR A 76 24.28 -18.96 -6.86
C THR A 76 22.82 -18.85 -6.45
N LEU A 77 21.98 -19.86 -6.72
CA LEU A 77 20.60 -19.91 -6.22
C LEU A 77 20.54 -19.99 -4.68
N GLY A 78 21.44 -20.74 -4.05
CA GLY A 78 21.55 -20.80 -2.58
C GLY A 78 21.88 -19.45 -1.95
N ILE A 79 22.90 -18.74 -2.48
CA ILE A 79 23.28 -17.40 -2.02
C ILE A 79 22.13 -16.40 -2.20
N ILE A 80 21.50 -16.38 -3.38
CA ILE A 80 20.36 -15.50 -3.66
C ILE A 80 19.19 -15.82 -2.73
N GLY A 81 18.90 -17.11 -2.49
CA GLY A 81 17.84 -17.55 -1.58
C GLY A 81 18.05 -17.07 -0.15
N VAL A 82 19.26 -17.22 0.39
CA VAL A 82 19.61 -16.76 1.75
C VAL A 82 19.53 -15.23 1.87
N VAL A 83 20.09 -14.49 0.91
CA VAL A 83 20.04 -13.01 0.91
C VAL A 83 18.59 -12.51 0.76
N ALA A 84 17.79 -13.12 -0.11
CA ALA A 84 16.38 -12.78 -0.28
C ALA A 84 15.56 -13.10 0.97
N ALA A 85 15.78 -14.24 1.62
CA ALA A 85 15.09 -14.61 2.86
C ALA A 85 15.33 -13.61 4.01
N MET A 86 16.55 -13.07 4.13
CA MET A 86 16.87 -12.05 5.13
C MET A 86 16.35 -10.65 4.80
N THR A 87 16.13 -10.32 3.52
CA THR A 87 15.81 -8.94 3.08
C THR A 87 14.34 -8.73 2.70
N MET A 88 13.65 -9.74 2.16
CA MET A 88 12.25 -9.64 1.75
C MET A 88 11.29 -9.26 2.90
N PRO A 89 11.36 -9.84 4.12
CA PRO A 89 10.43 -9.51 5.20
C PRO A 89 10.48 -8.02 5.56
N SER A 90 11.68 -7.49 5.80
CA SER A 90 11.91 -6.09 6.12
C SER A 90 11.51 -5.16 4.99
N LEU A 91 11.75 -5.53 3.72
CA LEU A 91 11.35 -4.73 2.57
C LEU A 91 9.81 -4.66 2.42
N ILE A 92 9.12 -5.79 2.54
CA ILE A 92 7.66 -5.88 2.49
C ILE A 92 7.03 -5.07 3.64
N GLN A 93 7.59 -5.19 4.84
CA GLN A 93 7.15 -4.43 6.01
C GLN A 93 7.32 -2.91 5.80
N ASN A 94 8.51 -2.44 5.44
CA ASN A 94 8.76 -1.01 5.17
C ASN A 94 7.84 -0.46 4.07
N TYR A 95 7.47 -1.28 3.07
CA TYR A 95 6.51 -0.90 2.03
C TYR A 95 5.07 -0.80 2.57
N GLN A 96 4.61 -1.79 3.36
CA GLN A 96 3.29 -1.73 4.01
C GLN A 96 3.15 -0.50 4.90
N GLU A 97 4.19 -0.18 5.69
CA GLU A 97 4.13 0.91 6.66
C GLU A 97 4.08 2.28 5.95
N LYS A 98 4.86 2.47 4.87
CA LYS A 98 4.74 3.64 4.00
C LYS A 98 3.36 3.75 3.34
N ALA A 99 2.79 2.62 2.89
CA ALA A 99 1.44 2.61 2.32
C ALA A 99 0.38 3.01 3.36
N THR A 100 0.51 2.58 4.63
CA THR A 100 -0.32 3.04 5.74
C THR A 100 -0.18 4.54 5.99
N VAL A 101 1.05 5.08 6.09
CA VAL A 101 1.30 6.53 6.26
C VAL A 101 0.61 7.33 5.14
N THR A 102 0.82 6.94 3.88
CA THR A 102 0.21 7.62 2.71
C THR A 102 -1.31 7.57 2.75
N LYS A 103 -1.90 6.41 3.09
CA LYS A 103 -3.36 6.24 3.21
C LYS A 103 -3.95 7.05 4.35
N LEU A 104 -3.32 7.07 5.52
CA LEU A 104 -3.83 7.81 6.68
C LEU A 104 -3.75 9.32 6.44
N LYS A 105 -2.64 9.83 5.89
CA LYS A 105 -2.53 11.25 5.49
C LYS A 105 -3.58 11.63 4.45
N LYS A 106 -3.87 10.77 3.47
CA LYS A 106 -4.98 10.97 2.51
C LYS A 106 -6.34 11.02 3.22
N CYS A 107 -6.63 10.06 4.09
CA CYS A 107 -7.88 9.99 4.84
C CYS A 107 -8.09 11.23 5.73
N TYR A 108 -7.08 11.59 6.52
CA TYR A 108 -7.07 12.81 7.33
C TYR A 108 -7.29 14.08 6.49
N SER A 109 -6.66 14.18 5.32
CA SER A 109 -6.87 15.30 4.39
C SER A 109 -8.31 15.37 3.87
N LEU A 110 -8.93 14.23 3.54
CA LEU A 110 -10.32 14.18 3.08
C LEU A 110 -11.31 14.56 4.20
N VAL A 111 -11.11 14.03 5.41
CA VAL A 111 -11.97 14.34 6.56
C VAL A 111 -11.81 15.80 7.00
N SER A 112 -10.58 16.34 6.96
CA SER A 112 -10.31 17.76 7.25
C SER A 112 -10.91 18.70 6.21
N GLN A 113 -10.85 18.34 4.92
CA GLN A 113 -11.49 19.11 3.84
C GLN A 113 -13.02 19.09 3.96
N ALA A 114 -13.60 17.91 4.22
CA ALA A 114 -15.05 17.78 4.46
C ALA A 114 -15.50 18.63 5.66
N TYR A 115 -14.74 18.65 6.75
CA TYR A 115 -15.00 19.49 7.91
C TYR A 115 -15.00 20.99 7.55
N VAL A 116 -13.98 21.48 6.84
CA VAL A 116 -13.92 22.88 6.39
C VAL A 116 -15.10 23.24 5.47
N SER A 117 -15.52 22.33 4.58
CA SER A 117 -16.74 22.54 3.78
C SER A 117 -18.02 22.58 4.61
N ILE A 118 -18.14 21.79 5.69
CA ILE A 118 -19.28 21.91 6.62
C ILE A 118 -19.30 23.29 7.28
N LEU A 119 -18.15 23.80 7.76
CA LEU A 119 -18.07 25.12 8.37
C LEU A 119 -18.49 26.25 7.42
N ASN A 120 -18.11 26.16 6.13
CA ASN A 120 -18.44 27.16 5.12
C ASN A 120 -19.94 27.16 4.78
N ASP A 121 -20.56 25.98 4.66
CA ASP A 121 -21.96 25.85 4.25
C ASP A 121 -22.96 25.99 5.42
N GLU A 122 -22.55 25.66 6.66
CA GLU A 122 -23.39 25.78 7.86
C GLU A 122 -23.06 27.03 8.72
N GLY A 123 -22.09 27.84 8.30
CA GLY A 123 -21.78 29.17 8.84
C GLY A 123 -21.01 29.22 10.16
N GLY A 124 -20.60 28.07 10.70
CA GLY A 124 -19.86 27.97 11.96
C GLY A 124 -19.70 26.52 12.43
N SER A 125 -19.04 26.34 13.58
CA SER A 125 -18.77 25.02 14.17
C SER A 125 -19.91 24.51 15.06
N ASP A 126 -20.75 25.41 15.57
CA ASP A 126 -21.80 25.12 16.56
C ASP A 126 -22.83 24.09 16.05
N THR A 127 -23.04 24.01 14.74
CA THR A 127 -23.93 23.02 14.12
C THR A 127 -23.38 21.59 14.18
N LEU A 128 -22.07 21.42 14.42
CA LEU A 128 -21.43 20.12 14.74
C LEU A 128 -21.44 19.85 16.25
N GLN A 129 -21.65 20.87 17.08
CA GLN A 129 -21.91 20.74 18.51
C GLN A 129 -23.35 20.25 18.78
N ALA A 130 -24.31 20.65 17.93
CA ALA A 130 -25.67 20.11 17.87
C ALA A 130 -25.73 18.70 17.23
N GLY A 131 -26.89 18.03 17.33
CA GLY A 131 -27.16 16.77 16.63
C GLY A 131 -26.68 15.47 17.30
N ASP A 132 -26.74 14.38 16.54
CA ASP A 132 -26.41 12.99 16.94
C ASP A 132 -25.34 12.37 16.00
N ASP A 133 -24.82 11.17 16.29
CA ASP A 133 -23.82 10.50 15.44
C ASP A 133 -24.32 10.24 14.01
N LEU A 134 -25.62 10.02 13.83
CA LEU A 134 -26.26 9.87 12.52
C LEU A 134 -26.27 11.19 11.72
N GLU A 135 -26.59 12.32 12.36
CA GLU A 135 -26.59 13.64 11.74
C GLU A 135 -25.16 14.05 11.34
N MET A 136 -24.17 13.75 12.19
CA MET A 136 -22.76 14.00 11.87
C MET A 136 -22.32 13.22 10.64
N MET A 137 -22.66 11.94 10.54
CA MET A 137 -22.39 11.12 9.36
C MET A 137 -23.11 11.67 8.11
N GLU A 138 -24.34 12.19 8.23
CA GLU A 138 -25.03 12.84 7.11
C GLU A 138 -24.30 14.12 6.64
N LYS A 139 -23.90 15.00 7.56
CA LYS A 139 -23.15 16.22 7.25
C LYS A 139 -21.81 15.93 6.59
N PHE A 140 -21.05 14.96 7.09
CA PHE A 140 -19.83 14.50 6.44
C PHE A 140 -20.12 13.81 5.10
N GLY A 141 -21.24 13.10 4.95
CA GLY A 141 -21.67 12.45 3.71
C GLY A 141 -21.97 13.39 2.54
N LYS A 142 -22.22 14.68 2.80
CA LYS A 142 -22.30 15.74 1.77
C LYS A 142 -20.99 15.85 0.96
N TYR A 143 -19.84 15.57 1.59
CA TYR A 143 -18.50 15.79 1.03
C TYR A 143 -17.65 14.50 0.92
N LEU A 144 -17.82 13.57 1.86
CA LEU A 144 -17.21 12.24 1.82
C LEU A 144 -18.09 11.28 1.01
N LYS A 145 -17.54 10.80 -0.11
CA LYS A 145 -18.26 9.85 -0.98
C LYS A 145 -18.38 8.49 -0.32
N TYR A 146 -19.57 8.19 0.22
CA TYR A 146 -19.90 6.89 0.77
C TYR A 146 -20.31 5.90 -0.34
N GLN A 147 -19.72 4.71 -0.32
CA GLN A 147 -20.15 3.56 -1.11
C GLN A 147 -21.31 2.82 -0.43
N LYS A 148 -21.32 2.80 0.91
CA LYS A 148 -22.37 2.18 1.73
C LYS A 148 -22.49 2.93 3.04
N THR A 149 -23.72 3.20 3.45
CA THR A 149 -24.06 3.71 4.79
C THR A 149 -24.74 2.60 5.57
N CYS A 150 -24.36 2.38 6.83
CA CYS A 150 -25.05 1.44 7.73
C CYS A 150 -25.81 2.15 8.87
N GLY A 151 -25.51 3.44 9.13
CA GLY A 151 -25.97 4.08 10.36
C GLY A 151 -25.39 3.34 11.56
N ARG A 152 -26.19 3.06 12.58
CA ARG A 152 -25.79 2.22 13.72
C ARG A 152 -25.84 0.70 13.44
N ASN A 153 -26.36 0.28 12.29
CA ASN A 153 -26.59 -1.14 11.97
C ASN A 153 -25.34 -1.88 11.50
N LYS A 154 -25.43 -3.21 11.49
CA LYS A 154 -24.33 -4.12 11.15
C LYS A 154 -23.94 -4.14 9.66
N GLY A 155 -22.69 -4.48 9.40
CA GLY A 155 -22.13 -4.74 8.07
C GLY A 155 -21.34 -3.59 7.44
N CYS A 156 -20.79 -2.66 8.25
CA CYS A 156 -19.81 -1.67 7.79
C CYS A 156 -18.41 -1.87 8.39
N PHE A 157 -18.24 -2.77 9.35
CA PHE A 157 -16.95 -3.17 9.92
C PHE A 157 -16.79 -4.71 9.89
N PRO A 158 -15.55 -5.24 9.96
CA PRO A 158 -15.34 -6.67 10.05
C PRO A 158 -15.79 -7.21 11.41
N ASN A 159 -16.43 -8.38 11.41
CA ASN A 159 -17.00 -9.04 12.59
C ASN A 159 -15.92 -9.71 13.46
N VAL A 160 -14.90 -8.94 13.87
CA VAL A 160 -13.68 -9.39 14.54
C VAL A 160 -13.34 -8.52 15.75
N THR A 161 -12.65 -9.09 16.74
CA THR A 161 -12.05 -8.30 17.82
C THR A 161 -10.79 -7.62 17.31
N TYR A 162 -10.82 -6.30 17.17
CA TYR A 162 -9.66 -5.47 16.89
C TYR A 162 -8.63 -5.58 18.02
N LYS A 163 -7.35 -5.56 17.65
CA LYS A 163 -6.24 -5.66 18.59
C LYS A 163 -5.70 -4.29 19.00
N SER A 164 -5.19 -4.19 20.22
CA SER A 164 -4.36 -3.07 20.63
C SER A 164 -3.03 -3.06 19.86
N VAL A 165 -2.32 -1.93 19.88
CA VAL A 165 -0.93 -1.83 19.43
C VAL A 165 0.00 -2.84 20.14
N THR A 166 -0.33 -3.21 21.38
CA THR A 166 0.35 -4.24 22.18
C THR A 166 -0.07 -5.68 21.85
N GLY A 167 -1.07 -5.89 20.98
CA GLY A 167 -1.50 -7.19 20.48
C GLY A 167 -2.64 -7.87 21.27
N ASN A 168 -3.06 -7.29 22.40
CA ASN A 168 -4.21 -7.74 23.18
C ASN A 168 -5.53 -7.50 22.42
N GLY A 169 -6.59 -8.24 22.75
CA GLY A 169 -7.94 -7.91 22.27
C GLY A 169 -8.42 -6.59 22.90
N TYR A 170 -8.97 -5.68 22.08
CA TYR A 170 -9.39 -4.35 22.53
C TYR A 170 -10.90 -4.13 22.40
N SER A 171 -11.47 -4.25 21.20
CA SER A 171 -12.90 -4.00 20.96
C SER A 171 -13.41 -4.76 19.73
N LYS A 172 -14.70 -5.06 19.68
CA LYS A 172 -15.36 -5.71 18.54
C LYS A 172 -16.40 -4.76 17.95
N TRP A 173 -15.92 -3.71 17.28
CA TRP A 173 -16.71 -2.55 16.82
C TRP A 173 -17.98 -2.90 16.03
N GLU A 174 -17.97 -4.00 15.29
CA GLU A 174 -19.12 -4.47 14.53
C GLU A 174 -20.33 -4.88 15.41
N ASP A 175 -20.10 -5.22 16.69
CA ASP A 175 -21.16 -5.48 17.67
C ASP A 175 -21.71 -4.23 18.35
N ASP A 176 -21.04 -3.08 18.25
CA ASP A 176 -21.55 -1.83 18.80
C ASP A 176 -22.59 -1.21 17.85
N THR A 177 -23.82 -1.07 18.34
CA THR A 177 -24.96 -0.54 17.60
C THR A 177 -25.71 0.54 18.38
N THR A 178 -25.12 1.10 19.46
CA THR A 178 -25.83 2.01 20.37
C THR A 178 -25.52 3.48 20.11
N ASP A 179 -24.23 3.84 19.96
CA ASP A 179 -23.79 5.26 19.94
C ASP A 179 -22.78 5.59 18.83
N ARG A 180 -22.73 4.77 17.76
CA ARG A 180 -21.84 4.98 16.61
C ARG A 180 -22.49 4.76 15.25
N SER A 181 -22.46 5.80 14.42
CA SER A 181 -22.81 5.72 13.01
C SER A 181 -21.61 5.28 12.18
N ARG A 182 -21.84 4.51 11.11
CA ARG A 182 -20.77 3.92 10.30
C ARG A 182 -21.10 3.82 8.81
N ALA A 183 -20.08 4.04 7.99
CA ALA A 183 -20.12 4.02 6.54
C ALA A 183 -18.81 3.47 5.94
N ILE A 184 -18.83 3.15 4.65
CA ILE A 184 -17.68 2.74 3.84
C ILE A 184 -17.46 3.81 2.78
N LEU A 185 -16.25 4.37 2.68
CA LEU A 185 -15.87 5.33 1.63
C LEU A 185 -15.64 4.61 0.29
N THR A 186 -15.77 5.33 -0.83
CA THR A 186 -15.54 4.78 -2.19
C THR A 186 -14.13 4.24 -2.48
N ASP A 187 -13.16 4.43 -1.57
CA ASP A 187 -11.81 3.82 -1.68
C ASP A 187 -11.61 2.60 -0.76
N GLY A 188 -12.66 2.14 -0.09
CA GLY A 188 -12.65 0.99 0.82
C GLY A 188 -12.24 1.32 2.27
N THR A 189 -11.95 2.58 2.59
CA THR A 189 -11.78 3.04 3.97
C THR A 189 -13.10 2.91 4.74
N LEU A 190 -13.10 2.33 5.93
CA LEU A 190 -14.26 2.32 6.82
C LEU A 190 -14.21 3.56 7.71
N ILE A 191 -15.34 4.22 7.92
CA ILE A 191 -15.45 5.40 8.79
C ILE A 191 -16.57 5.21 9.80
N MET A 192 -16.32 5.64 11.03
CA MET A 192 -17.26 5.59 12.14
C MET A 192 -17.22 6.92 12.90
N PHE A 193 -18.37 7.40 13.37
CA PHE A 193 -18.49 8.61 14.18
C PHE A 193 -19.11 8.24 15.52
N ASN A 194 -18.64 8.85 16.61
CA ASN A 194 -19.20 8.72 17.96
C ASN A 194 -19.27 10.08 18.63
N LYS A 195 -20.42 10.40 19.21
CA LYS A 195 -20.62 11.69 19.90
C LYS A 195 -20.45 11.60 21.42
N SER A 196 -20.60 10.42 22.02
CA SER A 196 -20.38 10.18 23.45
C SER A 196 -18.98 10.56 23.94
N ALA A 197 -17.99 10.57 23.04
CA ALA A 197 -16.63 11.05 23.28
C ALA A 197 -16.49 12.59 23.42
N MET A 198 -17.58 13.35 23.50
CA MET A 198 -17.56 14.79 23.81
C MET A 198 -16.82 15.10 25.12
N TRP A 199 -15.85 16.02 25.08
CA TRP A 199 -15.19 16.53 26.29
C TRP A 199 -15.61 17.98 26.54
N ARG A 200 -16.10 18.24 27.76
CA ARG A 200 -16.46 19.59 28.22
C ARG A 200 -15.28 20.21 28.96
N GLY A 201 -14.88 21.41 28.54
CA GLY A 201 -14.05 22.32 29.31
C GLY A 201 -14.89 23.43 29.94
N ASN A 202 -14.24 24.32 30.69
CA ASN A 202 -14.92 25.41 31.42
C ASN A 202 -15.58 26.45 30.50
N GLU A 203 -15.11 26.56 29.24
CA GLU A 203 -15.58 27.53 28.24
C GLU A 203 -16.50 26.91 27.18
N GLY A 204 -16.85 25.63 27.29
CA GLY A 204 -17.70 24.91 26.33
C GLY A 204 -17.23 23.50 26.01
N ASN A 205 -17.75 22.90 24.93
CA ASN A 205 -17.27 21.60 24.46
C ASN A 205 -15.90 21.76 23.78
N TYR A 206 -14.83 21.26 24.41
CA TYR A 206 -13.48 21.27 23.84
C TYR A 206 -13.36 20.29 22.66
N LEU A 207 -14.04 19.14 22.73
CA LEU A 207 -14.23 18.21 21.61
C LEU A 207 -15.72 17.94 21.40
N TYR A 208 -16.14 17.91 20.13
CA TYR A 208 -17.54 17.68 19.73
C TYR A 208 -17.83 16.22 19.41
N ALA A 209 -16.85 15.46 18.91
CA ALA A 209 -16.99 14.04 18.56
C ALA A 209 -15.63 13.35 18.34
N GLN A 210 -15.67 12.02 18.26
CA GLN A 210 -14.58 11.16 17.85
C GLN A 210 -14.91 10.51 16.49
N ILE A 211 -13.93 10.50 15.58
CA ILE A 211 -13.99 9.81 14.28
C ILE A 211 -12.99 8.65 14.34
N TYR A 212 -13.41 7.47 13.94
CA TYR A 212 -12.54 6.31 13.77
C TYR A 212 -12.45 5.99 12.28
N VAL A 213 -11.24 5.68 11.81
CA VAL A 213 -10.99 5.32 10.41
C VAL A 213 -10.19 4.03 10.33
N ASP A 214 -10.64 3.12 9.48
CA ASP A 214 -9.94 1.90 9.12
C ASP A 214 -9.50 2.00 7.66
N ILE A 215 -8.20 2.05 7.43
CA ILE A 215 -7.63 2.42 6.13
C ILE A 215 -7.29 1.24 5.22
N ASN A 216 -7.50 -0.01 5.67
CA ASN A 216 -7.35 -1.22 4.83
C ASN A 216 -8.67 -1.98 4.61
N GLY A 217 -9.72 -1.66 5.35
CA GLY A 217 -11.09 -2.12 5.12
C GLY A 217 -11.37 -3.42 5.88
N PHE A 218 -12.05 -4.36 5.24
CA PHE A 218 -12.25 -5.71 5.78
C PHE A 218 -10.96 -6.59 5.71
N LYS A 219 -9.78 -5.97 5.73
CA LYS A 219 -8.48 -6.65 5.58
C LYS A 219 -7.71 -6.56 6.89
N GLY A 220 -7.05 -7.66 7.28
CA GLY A 220 -6.21 -7.67 8.48
C GLY A 220 -4.98 -6.73 8.38
N PRO A 221 -4.35 -6.41 9.53
CA PRO A 221 -4.54 -7.06 10.83
C PRO A 221 -5.79 -6.67 11.67
N ASN A 222 -6.44 -5.53 11.44
CA ASN A 222 -7.46 -4.95 12.34
C ASN A 222 -6.84 -4.60 13.71
N GLN A 223 -5.91 -3.66 13.73
CA GLN A 223 -5.08 -3.30 14.87
C GLN A 223 -4.95 -1.77 15.04
N LEU A 224 -5.28 -1.31 16.25
CA LEU A 224 -5.14 0.09 16.66
C LEU A 224 -3.70 0.57 16.46
N GLY A 225 -3.55 1.69 15.75
CA GLY A 225 -2.25 2.28 15.44
C GLY A 225 -1.48 1.58 14.32
N ARG A 226 -2.10 0.67 13.55
CA ARG A 226 -1.47 0.04 12.36
C ARG A 226 -2.35 0.11 11.10
N ASP A 227 -3.65 0.01 11.26
CA ASP A 227 -4.65 0.24 10.21
C ASP A 227 -5.91 0.97 10.71
N PHE A 228 -6.28 0.76 11.99
CA PHE A 228 -7.35 1.47 12.68
C PHE A 228 -6.81 2.68 13.46
N PHE A 229 -7.32 3.88 13.16
CA PHE A 229 -6.84 5.15 13.70
C PHE A 229 -7.98 6.07 14.16
N TYR A 230 -7.63 7.05 14.98
CA TYR A 230 -8.57 7.93 15.68
C TYR A 230 -8.29 9.40 15.36
N PHE A 231 -9.35 10.15 15.07
CA PHE A 231 -9.36 11.60 15.02
C PHE A 231 -10.44 12.16 15.95
N TYR A 232 -10.33 13.43 16.29
CA TYR A 232 -11.30 14.17 17.07
C TYR A 232 -11.73 15.43 16.34
N ILE A 233 -12.97 15.87 16.58
CA ILE A 233 -13.49 17.13 16.09
C ILE A 233 -13.42 18.16 17.23
N ASN A 234 -12.71 19.27 17.03
CA ASN A 234 -12.79 20.45 17.90
C ASN A 234 -13.50 21.62 17.16
N PRO A 235 -13.68 22.80 17.80
CA PRO A 235 -14.34 23.95 17.16
C PRO A 235 -13.60 24.55 15.94
N GLU A 236 -12.32 24.22 15.74
CA GLU A 236 -11.48 24.84 14.71
C GLU A 236 -11.13 23.90 13.54
N LYS A 237 -10.97 22.60 13.82
CA LYS A 237 -10.35 21.60 12.95
C LYS A 237 -10.60 20.16 13.40
N ILE A 238 -10.25 19.24 12.51
CA ILE A 238 -9.99 17.84 12.87
C ILE A 238 -8.60 17.76 13.53
N VAL A 239 -8.51 17.11 14.68
CA VAL A 239 -7.25 16.91 15.43
C VAL A 239 -6.96 15.41 15.51
N PRO A 240 -5.78 14.93 15.09
CA PRO A 240 -5.46 13.51 15.18
C PRO A 240 -5.13 13.11 16.62
N ALA A 241 -5.59 11.92 17.04
CA ALA A 241 -5.35 11.40 18.37
C ALA A 241 -3.85 11.22 18.64
N GLY A 242 -3.39 11.59 19.84
CA GLY A 242 -1.98 11.66 20.19
C GLY A 242 -1.26 12.99 19.92
N ALA A 243 -1.95 14.01 19.39
CA ALA A 243 -1.33 15.31 19.15
C ALA A 243 -1.01 16.02 20.49
N LYS A 244 0.15 16.67 20.60
CA LYS A 244 0.63 17.31 21.84
C LYS A 244 -0.40 18.25 22.50
N ALA A 245 -1.13 19.04 21.70
CA ALA A 245 -2.19 19.92 22.19
C ALA A 245 -3.40 19.20 22.83
N LEU A 246 -3.57 17.90 22.58
CA LEU A 246 -4.53 17.04 23.29
C LEU A 246 -3.92 16.44 24.57
N GLU A 247 -2.63 16.11 24.58
CA GLU A 247 -1.92 15.60 25.77
C GLU A 247 -1.93 16.61 26.92
N GLU A 248 -1.78 17.89 26.58
CA GLU A 248 -1.86 19.04 27.49
C GLU A 248 -3.26 19.25 28.11
N LYS A 249 -4.29 18.53 27.64
CA LYS A 249 -5.67 18.60 28.13
C LYS A 249 -6.16 17.29 28.74
N ASN A 250 -5.61 16.14 28.32
CA ASN A 250 -6.01 14.83 28.81
C ASN A 250 -4.82 13.84 28.72
N GLU A 251 -4.39 13.29 29.86
CA GLU A 251 -3.31 12.30 29.91
C GLU A 251 -3.57 11.05 29.06
N ASP A 252 -4.84 10.70 28.83
CA ASP A 252 -5.16 9.55 27.97
C ASP A 252 -4.83 9.79 26.51
N GLN A 253 -4.65 11.04 26.08
CA GLN A 253 -4.12 11.36 24.75
C GLN A 253 -2.62 11.26 24.65
N LYS A 254 -1.90 11.05 25.75
CA LYS A 254 -0.43 10.98 25.76
C LYS A 254 0.06 9.84 24.86
N PHE A 255 0.75 10.18 23.77
CA PHE A 255 1.30 9.25 22.79
C PHE A 255 2.14 8.15 23.43
N THR A 256 3.01 8.50 24.39
CA THR A 256 3.84 7.51 25.09
C THR A 256 3.02 6.54 25.95
N LYS A 257 1.85 6.95 26.47
CA LYS A 257 0.90 6.10 27.20
C LYS A 257 0.07 5.26 26.21
N ASN A 258 -0.74 5.91 25.37
CA ASN A 258 -1.80 5.26 24.58
C ASN A 258 -1.47 4.99 23.11
N CYS A 259 -0.24 5.24 22.64
CA CYS A 259 0.30 4.64 21.42
C CYS A 259 1.45 3.66 21.67
N ILE A 260 2.39 3.99 22.56
CA ILE A 260 3.58 3.15 22.75
C ILE A 260 3.33 1.97 23.70
N GLN A 261 2.67 2.23 24.84
CA GLN A 261 2.60 1.30 25.99
C GLN A 261 1.26 0.56 26.14
N GLN A 262 0.13 1.18 25.79
CA GLN A 262 -1.21 0.63 26.07
C GLN A 262 -1.98 0.24 24.80
N ASN A 263 -2.97 1.05 24.39
CA ASN A 263 -4.06 0.59 23.52
C ASN A 263 -3.81 0.82 22.02
N GLY A 264 -3.16 1.91 21.62
CA GLY A 264 -2.87 2.24 20.21
C GLY A 264 -3.75 3.34 19.61
N TYR A 265 -4.74 3.87 20.34
CA TYR A 265 -5.61 4.91 19.79
C TYR A 265 -4.90 6.26 19.60
N ALA A 266 -3.94 6.60 20.47
CA ALA A 266 -3.20 7.86 20.41
C ALA A 266 -2.03 7.85 19.39
N CYS A 267 -2.08 7.00 18.35
CA CYS A 267 -1.00 6.89 17.36
C CYS A 267 -1.16 7.83 16.15
N ALA A 268 -2.37 8.29 15.84
CA ALA A 268 -2.68 8.92 14.55
C ALA A 268 -1.84 10.18 14.27
N ALA A 269 -1.61 11.01 15.28
CA ALA A 269 -0.81 12.24 15.16
C ALA A 269 0.65 11.93 14.78
N TRP A 270 1.24 10.89 15.37
CA TRP A 270 2.63 10.49 15.08
C TRP A 270 2.81 10.12 13.61
N VAL A 271 1.89 9.31 13.07
CA VAL A 271 1.92 8.86 11.67
C VAL A 271 1.75 10.02 10.69
N ILE A 272 0.94 11.03 11.06
CA ILE A 272 0.66 12.18 10.19
C ILE A 272 1.79 13.23 10.25
N TYR A 273 2.38 13.48 11.42
CA TYR A 273 3.39 14.52 11.63
C TYR A 273 4.82 14.03 11.35
N ASN A 274 5.18 12.81 11.77
CA ASN A 274 6.55 12.26 11.65
C ASN A 274 6.70 11.29 10.45
N GLU A 275 5.63 11.08 9.69
CA GLU A 275 5.55 10.26 8.46
C GLU A 275 6.08 8.82 8.60
N ASN A 276 6.04 8.28 9.82
CA ASN A 276 6.57 6.96 10.17
C ASN A 276 5.65 6.21 11.16
N MET A 277 5.96 4.93 11.39
CA MET A 277 5.32 4.11 12.43
C MET A 277 6.37 3.45 13.34
N ASP A 278 7.45 4.18 13.64
CA ASP A 278 8.60 3.66 14.37
C ASP A 278 8.25 3.18 15.80
N TYR A 279 7.12 3.63 16.37
CA TYR A 279 6.55 3.14 17.65
C TYR A 279 6.15 1.65 17.65
N LEU A 280 6.04 1.04 16.46
CA LEU A 280 5.88 -0.41 16.30
C LEU A 280 7.20 -1.16 16.58
N HIS A 281 8.35 -0.49 16.42
CA HIS A 281 9.69 -1.12 16.42
C HIS A 281 10.54 -0.71 17.63
N CYS A 282 10.38 0.51 18.13
CA CYS A 282 11.05 1.01 19.32
C CYS A 282 10.09 1.73 20.28
N LYS A 283 10.51 1.85 21.54
CA LYS A 283 9.66 2.31 22.66
C LYS A 283 10.22 3.54 23.39
N ASP A 284 11.32 4.09 22.89
CA ASP A 284 12.05 5.26 23.41
C ASP A 284 11.71 6.57 22.67
N LEU A 285 10.56 6.61 21.98
CA LEU A 285 10.09 7.76 21.20
C LEU A 285 9.22 8.71 22.04
N SER A 286 9.32 10.02 21.77
CA SER A 286 8.50 11.06 22.42
C SER A 286 8.48 12.35 21.60
N TRP A 287 7.47 13.20 21.79
CA TRP A 287 7.36 14.49 21.09
C TRP A 287 8.55 15.43 21.34
N ASP A 288 9.03 15.47 22.59
CA ASP A 288 10.13 16.35 23.02
C ASP A 288 11.49 15.62 23.04
N GLY A 289 11.64 14.54 22.26
CA GLY A 289 12.83 13.71 22.22
C GLY A 289 13.02 13.03 20.86
N LYS A 290 13.03 11.70 20.86
CA LYS A 290 13.37 10.87 19.70
C LYS A 290 12.16 10.65 18.79
N HIS A 291 12.30 10.90 17.49
CA HIS A 291 11.24 10.84 16.47
C HIS A 291 11.37 9.67 15.47
N SER A 292 12.54 9.03 15.38
CA SER A 292 12.76 7.77 14.64
C SER A 292 13.67 6.81 15.41
N CYS A 293 13.44 5.49 15.29
CA CYS A 293 14.28 4.45 15.90
C CYS A 293 15.77 4.54 15.52
N LYS A 294 16.09 5.20 14.40
CA LYS A 294 17.45 5.39 13.87
C LYS A 294 18.24 6.50 14.59
N GLU A 295 17.55 7.40 15.27
CA GLU A 295 18.18 8.48 16.03
C GLU A 295 18.81 7.95 17.31
N LYS A 296 19.86 8.64 17.78
CA LYS A 296 20.43 8.39 19.10
C LYS A 296 19.58 9.13 20.13
N SER A 297 19.24 8.46 21.23
CA SER A 297 18.59 9.11 22.37
C SER A 297 19.45 10.28 22.86
N SER A 298 18.84 11.47 22.91
CA SER A 298 19.39 12.65 23.57
C SER A 298 19.40 12.42 25.08
N LYS A 299 20.61 12.20 25.62
CA LYS A 299 20.90 12.23 27.05
C LYS A 299 21.31 13.63 27.48
#